data_AF-F7K8S7-F1
#
_entry.id   AF-F7K8S7-F1
#
_cell.length_a   1.000
_cell.length_b   1.000
_cell.length_c   1.000
_cell.angle_alpha   90.00
_cell.angle_beta   90.00
_cell.angle_gamma   90.00
#
_symmetry.space_group_name_H-M   'P 1'
#
loop_
_entity.id
_entity.type
_entity.pdbx_description
1 polymer ?
#
loop_
_entity_poly.entity_id
_entity_poly.type
_entity_poly.pdbx_seq_one_letter_code
_entity_poly.pdbx_strand_id
1 'polypeptide(L)'
;MPHPIPTAISTATAMLTNNIVYAYGFKYEPITPTKINTLASMYPTVYTPSIKTMTLNKVGKIGIDCSGFICKAFGIPHIGSSQLKSQMIHLYPTSDPSHLVNGMLIWRSGHIGLIEVDDTGEAWILEAKSTADDLVRTKYSARGNSFTYYGELTGVDYTNARKINSPTQSSSSAPLRELIDISHHNTINLSLTAAKFKDIIIRAGYRSSTTGSLIQDKKFTEHTREALANNMRLGFYFYDQSINETEAIQQADWTISQIKDYPVTYPVYIDSEYANQSHSGRADNITKDQRTKNIIAFCSRIKEAGFFPGVYASDNWFKTMLNYSQLKQFDIWCARYSVNPPSVEKYEIWQYGSANIPGSVNPIDVNHLYKEYCTDPLPPSHPAPLLWNEITASTLNIRNAPSTSGKILYQMHKGDKVNIYLLQNNWCKISSTDEIWCSYKYIHSSQGAVSNCSKLNCRRTPVSGQADFILSVNDTVNILHQDLLTNWFYIEFHGKTGYVSNKYIKL
;
A
#
# COMPACT_ATOMS: atom_id res chain seq x y z
N MET A 1 -26.57 -31.35 -12.17
CA MET A 1 -26.37 -30.05 -11.48
C MET A 1 -25.19 -30.20 -10.54
N PRO A 2 -24.34 -29.17 -10.40
CA PRO A 2 -23.26 -29.20 -9.42
C PRO A 2 -23.79 -29.46 -8.01
N HIS A 3 -22.98 -30.10 -7.18
CA HIS A 3 -23.25 -30.22 -5.76
C HIS A 3 -23.40 -28.83 -5.12
N PRO A 4 -24.30 -28.68 -4.13
CA PRO A 4 -24.33 -27.50 -3.27
C PRO A 4 -22.97 -27.29 -2.58
N ILE A 5 -22.67 -26.04 -2.23
CA ILE A 5 -21.38 -25.65 -1.62
C ILE A 5 -21.00 -26.50 -0.40
N PRO A 6 -21.88 -26.72 0.60
CA PRO A 6 -21.52 -27.53 1.77
C PRO A 6 -21.10 -28.95 1.39
N THR A 7 -21.79 -29.55 0.41
CA THR A 7 -21.48 -30.89 -0.10
C THR A 7 -20.16 -30.90 -0.86
N ALA A 8 -19.87 -29.89 -1.67
CA ALA A 8 -18.61 -29.78 -2.39
C ALA A 8 -17.40 -29.66 -1.43
N ILE A 9 -17.51 -28.81 -0.41
CA ILE A 9 -16.48 -28.63 0.62
C ILE A 9 -16.29 -29.91 1.44
N SER A 10 -17.38 -30.56 1.86
CA SER A 10 -17.32 -31.82 2.60
C SER A 10 -16.67 -32.92 1.77
N THR A 11 -16.98 -32.99 0.47
CA THR A 11 -16.39 -33.97 -0.46
C THR A 11 -14.90 -33.71 -0.65
N ALA A 12 -14.49 -32.45 -0.84
CA ALA A 12 -13.08 -32.07 -0.96
C ALA A 12 -12.28 -32.41 0.32
N THR A 13 -12.86 -32.11 1.48
CA THR A 13 -12.27 -32.41 2.80
C THR A 13 -12.16 -33.92 3.06
N ALA A 14 -13.16 -34.70 2.64
CA ALA A 14 -13.09 -36.15 2.69
C ALA A 14 -11.96 -36.69 1.78
N MET A 15 -11.76 -36.11 0.60
CA MET A 15 -10.67 -36.53 -0.28
C MET A 15 -9.28 -36.25 0.31
N LEU A 16 -9.12 -35.14 1.05
CA LEU A 16 -7.89 -34.79 1.77
C LEU A 16 -7.51 -35.81 2.85
N THR A 17 -8.49 -36.52 3.41
CA THR A 17 -8.29 -37.46 4.53
C THR A 17 -8.29 -38.93 4.09
N ASN A 18 -8.86 -39.26 2.94
CA ASN A 18 -9.11 -40.64 2.50
C ASN A 18 -8.04 -41.22 1.55
N ASN A 19 -6.77 -41.30 1.94
CA ASN A 19 -5.66 -41.96 1.20
C ASN A 19 -5.65 -41.75 -0.35
N ILE A 20 -6.23 -40.65 -0.82
CA ILE A 20 -6.24 -40.22 -2.22
C ILE A 20 -4.99 -39.38 -2.41
N VAL A 21 -4.34 -39.60 -3.53
CA VAL A 21 -3.04 -39.01 -3.82
C VAL A 21 -3.08 -38.28 -5.15
N TYR A 22 -2.26 -37.25 -5.26
CA TYR A 22 -2.10 -36.56 -6.52
C TYR A 22 -1.33 -37.44 -7.51
N ALA A 23 -1.88 -37.55 -8.71
CA ALA A 23 -1.20 -38.09 -9.89
C ALA A 23 -1.74 -37.41 -11.15
N TYR A 24 -0.86 -36.78 -11.94
CA TYR A 24 -1.26 -36.04 -13.14
C TYR A 24 -1.99 -36.94 -14.15
N GLY A 25 -3.14 -36.50 -14.65
CA GLY A 25 -3.96 -37.21 -15.62
C GLY A 25 -4.83 -38.33 -15.05
N PHE A 26 -4.81 -38.55 -13.74
CA PHE A 26 -5.72 -39.48 -13.06
C PHE A 26 -7.02 -38.77 -12.66
N LYS A 27 -8.13 -39.50 -12.77
CA LYS A 27 -9.48 -38.93 -12.63
C LYS A 27 -10.29 -39.66 -11.55
N TYR A 28 -9.77 -39.70 -10.33
CA TYR A 28 -10.35 -40.46 -9.22
C TYR A 28 -10.43 -41.96 -9.53
N GLU A 29 -9.27 -42.55 -9.81
CA GLU A 29 -9.18 -43.95 -10.24
C GLU A 29 -7.91 -44.63 -9.69
N PRO A 30 -7.84 -45.96 -9.63
CA PRO A 30 -6.68 -46.67 -9.12
C PRO A 30 -5.39 -46.35 -9.91
N ILE A 31 -4.31 -46.11 -9.19
CA ILE A 31 -2.97 -45.95 -9.77
C ILE A 31 -2.42 -47.32 -10.16
N THR A 32 -2.21 -47.52 -11.47
CA THR A 32 -1.63 -48.74 -12.04
C THR A 32 -0.35 -48.44 -12.81
N PRO A 33 0.63 -49.36 -12.82
CA PRO A 33 1.86 -49.18 -13.61
C PRO A 33 1.57 -48.96 -15.11
N THR A 34 0.58 -49.67 -15.66
CA THR A 34 0.16 -49.54 -17.05
C THR A 34 -0.26 -48.10 -17.37
N LYS A 35 -1.15 -47.52 -16.56
CA LYS A 35 -1.63 -46.16 -16.78
C LYS A 35 -0.54 -45.12 -16.58
N ILE A 36 0.35 -45.29 -15.60
CA ILE A 36 1.50 -44.41 -15.41
C ILE A 36 2.39 -44.42 -16.66
N ASN A 37 2.70 -45.61 -17.20
CA ASN A 37 3.52 -45.72 -18.40
C ASN A 37 2.86 -45.05 -19.61
N THR A 38 1.56 -45.24 -19.81
CA THR A 38 0.80 -44.55 -20.87
C THR A 38 0.88 -43.03 -20.73
N LEU A 39 0.60 -42.50 -19.53
CA LEU A 39 0.65 -41.05 -19.29
C LEU A 39 2.07 -40.49 -19.40
N ALA A 40 3.09 -41.26 -19.00
CA ALA A 40 4.48 -40.85 -19.15
C ALA A 40 4.92 -40.77 -20.61
N SER A 41 4.43 -41.67 -21.47
CA SER A 41 4.66 -41.61 -22.91
C SER A 41 3.92 -40.44 -23.57
N MET A 42 2.69 -40.14 -23.13
CA MET A 42 1.89 -39.04 -23.67
C MET A 42 2.37 -37.66 -23.22
N TYR A 43 2.87 -37.55 -21.99
CA TYR A 43 3.24 -36.29 -21.35
C TYR A 43 4.65 -36.35 -20.76
N PRO A 44 5.69 -36.57 -21.58
CA PRO A 44 7.06 -36.81 -21.09
C PRO A 44 7.67 -35.60 -20.36
N THR A 45 7.19 -34.39 -20.64
CA THR A 45 7.61 -33.17 -19.95
C THR A 45 7.01 -33.04 -18.55
N VAL A 46 5.85 -33.67 -18.31
CA VAL A 46 5.19 -33.69 -16.99
C VAL A 46 5.67 -34.87 -16.17
N TYR A 47 5.74 -36.05 -16.79
CA TYR A 47 6.27 -37.28 -16.19
C TYR A 47 7.79 -37.39 -16.39
N THR A 48 8.52 -36.50 -15.73
CA THR A 48 9.98 -36.64 -15.59
C THR A 48 10.32 -37.98 -14.91
N PRO A 49 11.55 -38.51 -15.03
CA PRO A 49 11.94 -39.75 -14.34
C PRO A 49 11.64 -39.74 -12.83
N SER A 50 11.81 -38.59 -12.18
CA SER A 50 11.49 -38.38 -10.77
C SER A 50 9.98 -38.46 -10.50
N ILE A 51 9.16 -37.73 -11.28
CA ILE A 51 7.69 -37.75 -11.14
C ILE A 51 7.13 -39.14 -11.42
N LYS A 52 7.65 -39.84 -12.45
CA LYS A 52 7.28 -41.22 -12.76
C LYS A 52 7.57 -42.15 -11.58
N THR A 53 8.77 -42.07 -11.01
CA THR A 53 9.18 -42.89 -9.85
C THR A 53 8.28 -42.62 -8.63
N MET A 54 8.04 -41.35 -8.30
CA MET A 54 7.15 -41.00 -7.19
C MET A 54 5.71 -41.48 -7.43
N THR A 55 5.23 -41.44 -8.67
CA THR A 55 3.88 -41.93 -9.00
C THR A 55 3.79 -43.45 -8.94
N LEU A 56 4.85 -44.18 -9.34
CA LEU A 56 4.92 -45.64 -9.20
C LEU A 56 4.89 -46.09 -7.73
N ASN A 57 5.49 -45.33 -6.83
CA ASN A 57 5.43 -45.60 -5.38
C ASN A 57 4.02 -45.46 -4.78
N LYS A 58 3.07 -44.95 -5.56
CA LYS A 58 1.66 -44.78 -5.16
C LYS A 58 0.72 -45.82 -5.78
N VAL A 59 1.24 -46.83 -6.47
CA VAL A 59 0.44 -47.91 -7.05
C VAL A 59 -0.45 -48.56 -5.99
N GLY A 60 -1.71 -48.82 -6.36
CA GLY A 60 -2.74 -49.35 -5.46
C GLY A 60 -3.54 -48.29 -4.70
N LYS A 61 -3.10 -47.02 -4.69
CA LYS A 61 -3.90 -45.89 -4.18
C LYS A 61 -4.85 -45.35 -5.26
N ILE A 62 -5.80 -44.50 -4.85
CA ILE A 62 -6.64 -43.73 -5.79
C ILE A 62 -5.93 -42.44 -6.16
N GLY A 63 -5.70 -42.25 -7.46
CA GLY A 63 -5.05 -41.07 -8.04
C GLY A 63 -6.05 -40.04 -8.53
N ILE A 64 -5.69 -38.77 -8.39
CA ILE A 64 -6.48 -37.64 -8.89
C ILE A 64 -5.58 -36.47 -9.32
N ASP A 65 -5.96 -35.76 -10.37
CA ASP A 65 -5.33 -34.49 -10.76
C ASP A 65 -6.10 -33.27 -10.22
N CYS A 66 -5.56 -32.07 -10.43
CA CYS A 66 -6.13 -30.84 -9.87
C CYS A 66 -7.54 -30.54 -10.41
N SER A 67 -7.78 -30.76 -11.71
CA SER A 67 -9.11 -30.62 -12.30
C SER A 67 -10.09 -31.69 -11.81
N GLY A 68 -9.62 -32.94 -11.69
CA GLY A 68 -10.41 -34.05 -11.21
C GLY A 68 -10.83 -33.86 -9.76
N PHE A 69 -9.98 -33.26 -8.93
CA PHE A 69 -10.32 -32.87 -7.57
C PHE A 69 -11.52 -31.94 -7.51
N ILE A 70 -11.53 -30.89 -8.33
CA ILE A 70 -12.66 -29.95 -8.40
C ILE A 70 -13.90 -30.61 -8.99
N CYS A 71 -13.75 -31.35 -10.10
CA CYS A 71 -14.89 -32.01 -10.74
C CYS A 71 -15.56 -33.02 -9.79
N LYS A 72 -14.75 -33.78 -9.03
CA LYS A 72 -15.23 -34.73 -8.04
C LYS A 72 -15.91 -34.04 -6.86
N ALA A 73 -15.34 -32.94 -6.36
CA ALA A 73 -15.94 -32.15 -5.28
C ALA A 73 -17.34 -31.65 -5.67
N PHE A 74 -17.48 -31.07 -6.85
CA PHE A 74 -18.76 -30.55 -7.35
C PHE A 74 -19.67 -31.60 -8.00
N GLY A 75 -19.24 -32.86 -8.13
CA GLY A 75 -20.05 -33.90 -8.78
C GLY A 75 -20.34 -33.61 -10.27
N ILE A 76 -19.41 -32.94 -10.97
CA ILE A 76 -19.54 -32.61 -12.40
C ILE A 76 -18.65 -33.51 -13.26
N PRO A 77 -18.97 -33.67 -14.56
CA PRO A 77 -18.11 -34.41 -15.49
C PRO A 77 -16.69 -33.85 -15.53
N HIS A 78 -15.70 -34.74 -15.66
CA HIS A 78 -14.30 -34.33 -15.64
C HIS A 78 -13.94 -33.46 -16.86
N ILE A 79 -13.59 -32.20 -16.59
CA ILE A 79 -13.10 -31.22 -17.57
C ILE A 79 -11.79 -30.59 -17.08
N GLY A 80 -10.97 -30.05 -17.98
CA GLY A 80 -9.67 -29.49 -17.63
C GLY A 80 -9.75 -28.18 -16.83
N SER A 81 -8.64 -27.80 -16.18
CA SER A 81 -8.58 -26.58 -15.35
C SER A 81 -8.92 -25.30 -16.12
N SER A 82 -8.50 -25.16 -17.38
CA SER A 82 -8.87 -24.02 -18.23
C SER A 82 -10.36 -23.99 -18.58
N GLN A 83 -11.00 -25.16 -18.72
CA GLN A 83 -12.44 -25.25 -18.96
C GLN A 83 -13.23 -24.87 -17.70
N LEU A 84 -12.78 -25.34 -16.52
CA LEU A 84 -13.34 -24.89 -15.23
C LEU A 84 -13.19 -23.37 -15.08
N LYS A 85 -12.03 -22.80 -15.42
CA LYS A 85 -11.83 -21.35 -15.41
C LYS A 85 -12.80 -20.62 -16.34
N SER A 86 -13.09 -21.17 -17.53
CA SER A 86 -14.06 -20.56 -18.45
C SER A 86 -15.49 -20.59 -17.93
N GLN A 87 -15.79 -21.45 -16.96
CA GLN A 87 -17.08 -21.52 -16.28
C GLN A 87 -17.12 -20.67 -15.00
N MET A 88 -16.04 -19.98 -14.64
CA MET A 88 -16.06 -19.06 -13.51
C MET A 88 -16.69 -17.73 -13.92
N ILE A 89 -17.64 -17.25 -13.13
CA ILE A 89 -18.18 -15.88 -13.22
C ILE A 89 -17.51 -15.00 -12.17
N HIS A 90 -17.50 -13.69 -12.42
CA HIS A 90 -16.90 -12.68 -11.54
C HIS A 90 -15.44 -13.01 -11.15
N LEU A 91 -14.53 -12.94 -12.12
CA LEU A 91 -13.12 -13.23 -11.87
C LEU A 91 -12.45 -12.12 -11.05
N TYR A 92 -12.14 -12.43 -9.79
CA TYR A 92 -11.43 -11.55 -8.88
C TYR A 92 -9.93 -11.87 -8.87
N PRO A 93 -9.04 -10.87 -8.86
CA PRO A 93 -7.61 -11.12 -8.71
C PRO A 93 -7.31 -11.64 -7.30
N THR A 94 -6.43 -12.63 -7.19
CA THR A 94 -6.10 -13.23 -5.87
C THR A 94 -5.37 -12.28 -4.93
N SER A 95 -4.84 -11.16 -5.44
CA SER A 95 -4.31 -10.04 -4.64
C SER A 95 -5.37 -9.30 -3.83
N ASP A 96 -6.66 -9.45 -4.17
CA ASP A 96 -7.78 -8.87 -3.45
C ASP A 96 -8.66 -9.99 -2.86
N PRO A 97 -8.50 -10.35 -1.58
CA PRO A 97 -9.28 -11.40 -0.95
C PRO A 97 -10.71 -10.97 -0.55
N SER A 98 -11.10 -9.71 -0.75
CA SER A 98 -12.33 -9.15 -0.17
C SER A 98 -13.63 -9.80 -0.66
N HIS A 99 -13.59 -10.50 -1.80
CA HIS A 99 -14.73 -11.19 -2.40
C HIS A 99 -14.73 -12.70 -2.14
N LEU A 100 -13.79 -13.23 -1.35
CA LEU A 100 -13.73 -14.66 -1.07
C LEU A 100 -14.99 -15.15 -0.35
N VAL A 101 -15.64 -16.13 -0.96
CA VAL A 101 -16.73 -16.89 -0.35
C VAL A 101 -16.47 -18.38 -0.45
N ASN A 102 -17.03 -19.12 0.50
CA ASN A 102 -16.91 -20.56 0.60
C ASN A 102 -17.39 -21.23 -0.71
N GLY A 103 -16.60 -22.17 -1.23
CA GLY A 103 -16.92 -22.90 -2.46
C GLY A 103 -16.46 -22.23 -3.75
N MET A 104 -15.87 -21.04 -3.74
CA MET A 104 -15.31 -20.45 -4.98
C MET A 104 -14.13 -21.28 -5.52
N LEU A 105 -13.89 -21.22 -6.83
CA LEU A 105 -12.70 -21.80 -7.44
C LEU A 105 -11.55 -20.80 -7.39
N ILE A 106 -10.32 -21.28 -7.20
CA ILE A 106 -9.09 -20.49 -7.33
C ILE A 106 -8.20 -21.09 -8.41
N TRP A 107 -7.65 -20.27 -9.29
CA TRP A 107 -7.05 -20.71 -10.55
C TRP A 107 -5.79 -19.93 -10.94
N ARG A 108 -4.85 -20.64 -11.57
CA ARG A 108 -3.75 -20.10 -12.38
C ARG A 108 -3.56 -20.98 -13.61
N SER A 109 -2.78 -20.51 -14.58
CA SER A 109 -2.46 -21.32 -15.75
C SER A 109 -1.94 -22.71 -15.34
N GLY A 110 -2.67 -23.75 -15.76
CA GLY A 110 -2.34 -25.15 -15.48
C GLY A 110 -2.75 -25.70 -14.11
N HIS A 111 -3.33 -24.91 -13.20
CA HIS A 111 -3.64 -25.39 -11.85
C HIS A 111 -4.89 -24.76 -11.23
N ILE A 112 -5.63 -25.53 -10.44
CA ILE A 112 -6.91 -25.11 -9.85
C ILE A 112 -7.09 -25.69 -8.45
N GLY A 113 -7.83 -24.97 -7.60
CA GLY A 113 -8.20 -25.34 -6.25
C GLY A 113 -9.60 -24.88 -5.88
N LEU A 114 -10.02 -25.23 -4.67
CA LEU A 114 -11.30 -24.88 -4.07
C LEU A 114 -11.06 -24.00 -2.83
N ILE A 115 -11.78 -22.89 -2.74
CA ILE A 115 -11.76 -22.01 -1.57
C ILE A 115 -12.71 -22.58 -0.52
N GLU A 116 -12.19 -22.75 0.69
CA GLU A 116 -12.99 -22.97 1.87
C GLU A 116 -12.92 -21.74 2.76
N VAL A 117 -14.06 -21.29 3.27
CA VAL A 117 -14.11 -20.36 4.40
C VAL A 117 -14.63 -21.12 5.61
N ASP A 118 -13.78 -21.26 6.63
CA ASP A 118 -14.13 -22.02 7.82
C ASP A 118 -15.06 -21.25 8.77
N ASP A 119 -15.46 -21.88 9.88
CA ASP A 119 -16.44 -21.30 10.82
C ASP A 119 -15.91 -20.01 11.49
N THR A 120 -14.60 -19.78 11.46
CA THR A 120 -13.93 -18.58 11.97
C THR A 120 -13.82 -17.47 10.92
N GLY A 121 -14.31 -17.70 9.70
CA GLY A 121 -14.20 -16.77 8.58
C GLY A 121 -12.80 -16.69 7.95
N GLU A 122 -11.88 -17.59 8.33
CA GLU A 122 -10.55 -17.72 7.72
C GLU A 122 -10.68 -18.46 6.38
N ALA A 123 -9.96 -17.96 5.36
CA ALA A 123 -9.94 -18.57 4.04
C ALA A 123 -8.79 -19.58 3.87
N TRP A 124 -9.11 -20.71 3.24
CA TRP A 124 -8.21 -21.81 2.95
C TRP A 124 -8.35 -22.25 1.49
N ILE A 125 -7.28 -22.83 0.96
CA ILE A 125 -7.22 -23.41 -0.39
C ILE A 125 -7.07 -24.91 -0.23
N LEU A 126 -8.04 -25.65 -0.76
CA LEU A 126 -8.02 -27.10 -0.89
C LEU A 126 -7.61 -27.42 -2.32
N GLU A 127 -6.48 -28.10 -2.50
CA GLU A 127 -5.92 -28.38 -3.82
C GLU A 127 -5.24 -29.75 -3.86
N ALA A 128 -5.37 -30.45 -5.00
CA ALA A 128 -4.49 -31.57 -5.33
C ALA A 128 -3.21 -30.97 -5.96
N LYS A 129 -2.19 -30.74 -5.14
CA LYS A 129 -1.09 -29.79 -5.38
C LYS A 129 -0.01 -30.32 -6.32
N SER A 130 0.56 -31.48 -6.01
CA SER A 130 1.67 -32.06 -6.77
C SER A 130 1.90 -33.53 -6.40
N THR A 131 2.66 -34.26 -7.21
CA THR A 131 3.03 -35.65 -6.88
C THR A 131 3.84 -35.75 -5.58
N ALA A 132 4.51 -34.68 -5.15
CA ALA A 132 5.25 -34.67 -3.89
C ALA A 132 4.36 -34.31 -2.69
N ASP A 133 3.43 -33.37 -2.87
CA ASP A 133 2.63 -32.80 -1.79
C ASP A 133 1.24 -33.47 -1.61
N ASP A 134 0.80 -34.24 -2.60
CA ASP A 134 -0.55 -34.82 -2.65
C ASP A 134 -1.66 -33.76 -2.56
N LEU A 135 -2.70 -34.05 -1.78
CA LEU A 135 -3.83 -33.17 -1.54
C LEU A 135 -3.53 -32.39 -0.27
N VAL A 136 -3.63 -31.06 -0.34
CA VAL A 136 -3.32 -30.18 0.78
C VAL A 136 -4.45 -29.19 1.05
N ARG A 137 -4.52 -28.76 2.30
CA ARG A 137 -5.33 -27.64 2.77
C ARG A 137 -4.36 -26.57 3.29
N THR A 138 -4.23 -25.47 2.57
CA THR A 138 -3.26 -24.41 2.90
C THR A 138 -3.99 -23.09 3.16
N LYS A 139 -3.53 -22.29 4.12
CA LYS A 139 -4.11 -20.95 4.35
C LYS A 139 -4.03 -20.10 3.09
N TYR A 140 -5.11 -19.37 2.78
CA TYR A 140 -5.13 -18.46 1.64
C TYR A 140 -4.02 -17.42 1.74
N SER A 141 -3.77 -16.86 2.93
CA SER A 141 -2.70 -15.89 3.18
C SER A 141 -1.28 -16.38 2.82
N ALA A 142 -1.02 -17.69 2.93
CA ALA A 142 0.28 -18.27 2.62
C ALA A 142 0.42 -18.68 1.14
N ARG A 143 -0.70 -18.91 0.45
CA ARG A 143 -0.73 -19.66 -0.82
C ARG A 143 -1.47 -18.96 -1.96
N GLY A 144 -2.35 -18.02 -1.66
CA GLY A 144 -3.19 -17.29 -2.62
C GLY A 144 -2.39 -16.58 -3.71
N ASN A 145 -1.26 -15.94 -3.35
CA ASN A 145 -0.38 -15.22 -4.29
C ASN A 145 0.27 -16.13 -5.34
N SER A 146 0.22 -17.45 -5.17
CA SER A 146 0.67 -18.38 -6.19
C SER A 146 -0.34 -18.59 -7.31
N PHE A 147 -1.57 -18.12 -7.13
CA PHE A 147 -2.67 -18.20 -8.08
C PHE A 147 -2.89 -16.87 -8.79
N THR A 148 -3.81 -16.83 -9.76
CA THR A 148 -4.09 -15.61 -10.53
C THR A 148 -5.47 -15.05 -10.20
N TYR A 149 -6.50 -15.89 -10.31
CA TYR A 149 -7.89 -15.47 -10.10
C TYR A 149 -8.63 -16.42 -9.18
N TYR A 150 -9.70 -15.92 -8.55
CA TYR A 150 -10.75 -16.76 -8.00
C TYR A 150 -12.12 -16.27 -8.47
N GLY A 151 -13.16 -17.07 -8.27
CA GLY A 151 -14.49 -16.76 -8.77
C GLY A 151 -15.49 -17.90 -8.59
N GLU A 152 -16.75 -17.60 -8.88
CA GLU A 152 -17.89 -18.47 -8.67
C GLU A 152 -18.04 -19.45 -9.84
N LEU A 153 -18.17 -20.74 -9.57
CA LEU A 153 -18.51 -21.71 -10.62
C LEU A 153 -19.97 -21.48 -11.09
N THR A 154 -20.15 -21.32 -12.40
CA THR A 154 -21.48 -21.14 -13.03
C THR A 154 -22.43 -22.27 -12.63
N GLY A 155 -23.65 -21.90 -12.23
CA GLY A 155 -24.71 -22.85 -11.88
C GLY A 155 -24.64 -23.39 -10.46
N VAL A 156 -23.74 -22.87 -9.62
CA VAL A 156 -23.73 -23.08 -8.16
C VAL A 156 -24.35 -21.86 -7.48
N ASP A 157 -25.22 -22.08 -6.50
CA ASP A 157 -25.83 -21.01 -5.69
C ASP A 157 -24.92 -20.63 -4.51
N TYR A 158 -24.41 -19.40 -4.54
CA TYR A 158 -23.55 -18.81 -3.50
C TYR A 158 -24.29 -17.87 -2.54
N THR A 159 -25.62 -17.73 -2.66
CA THR A 159 -26.39 -16.72 -1.90
C THR A 159 -26.19 -16.84 -0.39
N ASN A 160 -26.09 -18.06 0.11
CA ASN A 160 -25.86 -18.37 1.54
C ASN A 160 -24.43 -18.87 1.81
N ALA A 161 -23.50 -18.67 0.88
CA ALA A 161 -22.10 -19.06 1.07
C ALA A 161 -21.48 -18.22 2.19
N ARG A 162 -20.73 -18.89 3.07
CA ARG A 162 -19.96 -18.23 4.11
C ARG A 162 -18.92 -17.32 3.47
N LYS A 163 -18.92 -16.04 3.82
CA LYS A 163 -17.93 -15.06 3.37
C LYS A 163 -16.77 -15.04 4.35
N ILE A 164 -15.60 -14.62 3.88
CA ILE A 164 -14.52 -14.30 4.82
C ILE A 164 -15.03 -13.30 5.87
N ASN A 165 -14.57 -13.45 7.10
CA ASN A 165 -14.88 -12.43 8.10
C ASN A 165 -14.23 -11.11 7.63
N SER A 166 -15.04 -10.07 7.42
CA SER A 166 -14.54 -8.71 7.70
C SER A 166 -14.05 -8.77 9.14
N PRO A 167 -12.84 -8.33 9.48
CA PRO A 167 -12.24 -8.61 10.77
C PRO A 167 -13.17 -8.14 11.89
N THR A 168 -13.92 -9.07 12.46
CA THR A 168 -14.54 -8.94 13.76
C THR A 168 -13.44 -9.24 14.73
N GLN A 169 -12.66 -8.21 15.06
CA GLN A 169 -11.73 -8.26 16.18
C GLN A 169 -12.54 -8.48 17.46
N SER A 170 -12.68 -9.75 17.84
CA SER A 170 -12.92 -10.10 19.23
C SER A 170 -11.57 -10.38 19.89
N SER A 171 -11.30 -9.65 20.97
CA SER A 171 -10.29 -9.89 22.01
C SER A 171 -8.83 -9.50 21.70
N SER A 172 -8.38 -8.44 22.37
CA SER A 172 -7.11 -8.36 23.10
C SER A 172 -5.85 -8.88 22.40
N SER A 173 -5.57 -8.49 21.16
CA SER A 173 -4.20 -8.53 20.68
C SER A 173 -3.41 -7.43 21.40
N ALA A 174 -2.18 -7.73 21.82
CA ALA A 174 -1.26 -6.68 22.22
C ALA A 174 -1.06 -5.72 21.03
N PRO A 175 -0.85 -4.42 21.26
CA PRO A 175 -0.55 -3.49 20.17
C PRO A 175 0.67 -3.98 19.39
N LEU A 176 0.58 -3.94 18.06
CA LEU A 176 1.68 -4.29 17.15
C LEU A 176 2.83 -3.29 17.32
N ARG A 177 2.49 -2.01 17.35
CA ARG A 177 3.40 -0.87 17.54
C ARG A 177 2.67 0.29 18.21
N GLU A 178 3.44 1.26 18.67
CA GLU A 178 2.92 2.58 19.04
C GLU A 178 3.21 3.60 17.93
N LEU A 179 2.30 4.55 17.75
CA LEU A 179 2.49 5.71 16.88
C LEU A 179 2.01 6.99 17.57
N ILE A 180 2.39 8.12 17.01
CA ILE A 180 1.91 9.44 17.44
C ILE A 180 1.11 10.11 16.34
N ASP A 181 0.26 11.05 16.73
CA ASP A 181 -0.36 11.98 15.81
C ASP A 181 -0.10 13.43 16.21
N ILE A 182 0.15 14.29 15.22
CA ILE A 182 0.57 15.68 15.43
C ILE A 182 -0.05 16.67 14.44
N SER A 183 -0.14 17.92 14.88
CA SER A 183 -0.63 19.08 14.14
C SER A 183 0.14 20.35 14.52
N HIS A 184 -0.29 21.53 14.05
CA HIS A 184 0.34 22.80 14.44
C HIS A 184 0.33 23.08 15.94
N HIS A 185 -0.51 22.42 16.74
CA HIS A 185 -0.53 22.58 18.20
C HIS A 185 0.70 21.98 18.88
N ASN A 186 1.45 21.13 18.19
CA ASN A 186 2.60 20.44 18.74
C ASN A 186 3.90 21.14 18.35
N THR A 187 4.78 21.40 19.32
CA THR A 187 6.16 21.83 19.10
C THR A 187 7.07 20.68 19.51
N ILE A 188 7.72 20.06 18.53
CA ILE A 188 8.35 18.76 18.66
C ILE A 188 9.62 18.65 17.79
N ASN A 189 10.67 18.03 18.31
CA ASN A 189 11.84 17.61 17.54
C ASN A 189 11.74 16.11 17.21
N LEU A 190 11.41 15.80 15.95
CA LEU A 190 11.17 14.41 15.54
C LEU A 190 12.44 13.54 15.55
N SER A 191 13.64 14.13 15.56
CA SER A 191 14.88 13.35 15.62
C SER A 191 15.06 12.65 16.97
N LEU A 192 14.60 13.28 18.05
CA LEU A 192 14.58 12.67 19.38
C LEU A 192 13.42 11.69 19.53
N THR A 193 12.27 12.04 18.97
CA THR A 193 11.05 11.21 19.00
C THR A 193 11.20 9.90 18.22
N ALA A 194 11.93 9.94 17.10
CA ALA A 194 12.14 8.80 16.22
C ALA A 194 12.91 7.64 16.87
N ALA A 195 13.53 7.85 18.04
CA ALA A 195 14.13 6.77 18.83
C ALA A 195 13.07 5.81 19.39
N LYS A 196 11.87 6.30 19.69
CA LYS A 196 10.75 5.51 20.23
C LYS A 196 9.68 5.23 19.19
N PHE A 197 9.27 6.23 18.42
CA PHE A 197 8.16 6.12 17.48
C PHE A 197 8.69 6.11 16.04
N LYS A 198 8.35 5.07 15.27
CA LYS A 198 8.68 4.98 13.84
C LYS A 198 7.50 5.29 12.94
N ASP A 199 6.33 5.47 13.52
CA ASP A 199 5.05 5.62 12.83
C ASP A 199 4.40 6.93 13.29
N ILE A 200 3.87 7.71 12.35
CA ILE A 200 3.32 9.03 12.63
C ILE A 200 2.15 9.39 11.71
N ILE A 201 1.10 10.00 12.27
CA ILE A 201 -0.01 10.58 11.51
C ILE A 201 0.02 12.11 11.65
N ILE A 202 0.00 12.85 10.54
CA ILE A 202 0.18 14.32 10.53
C ILE A 202 -1.09 14.99 10.00
N ARG A 203 -1.56 16.07 10.64
CA ARG A 203 -2.67 16.87 10.09
C ARG A 203 -2.27 17.52 8.78
N ALA A 204 -2.92 17.16 7.68
CA ALA A 204 -2.71 17.81 6.38
C ALA A 204 -3.38 19.18 6.33
N GLY A 205 -4.59 19.27 6.86
CA GLY A 205 -5.38 20.48 6.85
C GLY A 205 -6.73 20.30 7.51
N TYR A 206 -7.57 21.31 7.34
CA TYR A 206 -8.90 21.36 7.91
C TYR A 206 -9.84 22.19 7.03
N ARG A 207 -11.14 21.90 7.10
CA ARG A 207 -12.16 22.82 6.61
C ARG A 207 -12.53 23.78 7.74
N SER A 208 -12.46 25.09 7.47
CA SER A 208 -12.81 26.12 8.45
C SER A 208 -14.26 25.96 8.93
N SER A 209 -14.44 25.87 10.25
CA SER A 209 -15.77 25.73 10.89
C SER A 209 -16.66 26.96 10.71
N THR A 210 -16.08 28.11 10.34
CA THR A 210 -16.80 29.36 10.09
C THR A 210 -17.00 29.62 8.60
N THR A 211 -15.92 29.59 7.81
CA THR A 211 -15.95 30.04 6.40
C THR A 211 -16.11 28.89 5.41
N GLY A 212 -15.84 27.64 5.81
CA GLY A 212 -15.77 26.50 4.90
C GLY A 212 -14.55 26.46 4.00
N SER A 213 -13.59 27.37 4.17
CA SER A 213 -12.35 27.36 3.38
C SER A 213 -11.50 26.14 3.75
N LEU A 214 -10.85 25.53 2.77
CA LEU A 214 -9.85 24.47 2.98
C LEU A 214 -8.52 25.13 3.32
N ILE A 215 -7.95 24.80 4.48
CA ILE A 215 -6.75 25.45 5.02
C ILE A 215 -5.73 24.38 5.37
N GLN A 216 -4.48 24.58 4.91
CA GLN A 216 -3.37 23.71 5.28
C GLN A 216 -3.00 23.93 6.76
N ASP A 217 -2.69 22.84 7.46
CA ASP A 217 -2.16 22.94 8.82
C ASP A 217 -0.81 23.68 8.78
N LYS A 218 -0.64 24.66 9.68
CA LYS A 218 0.52 25.59 9.65
C LYS A 218 1.86 24.87 9.76
N LYS A 219 1.92 23.69 10.38
CA LYS A 219 3.16 22.92 10.56
C LYS A 219 3.22 21.67 9.67
N PHE A 220 2.24 21.45 8.79
CA PHE A 220 2.20 20.27 7.93
C PHE A 220 3.51 20.01 7.18
N THR A 221 4.01 21.02 6.47
CA THR A 221 5.24 20.91 5.67
C THR A 221 6.48 20.64 6.52
N GLU A 222 6.58 21.31 7.67
CA GLU A 222 7.69 21.15 8.61
C GLU A 222 7.70 19.74 9.22
N HIS A 223 6.56 19.31 9.79
CA HIS A 223 6.41 18.00 10.42
C HIS A 223 6.64 16.87 9.42
N THR A 224 6.10 16.99 8.21
CA THR A 224 6.25 15.95 7.18
C THR A 224 7.70 15.84 6.71
N ARG A 225 8.39 16.97 6.49
CA ARG A 225 9.82 17.00 6.16
C ARG A 225 10.67 16.34 7.25
N GLU A 226 10.41 16.66 8.51
CA GLU A 226 11.18 16.10 9.63
C GLU A 226 10.91 14.62 9.87
N ALA A 227 9.66 14.18 9.70
CA ALA A 227 9.31 12.77 9.76
C ALA A 227 10.04 11.97 8.68
N LEU A 228 10.08 12.48 7.44
CA LEU A 228 10.82 11.87 6.34
C LEU A 228 12.33 11.82 6.61
N ALA A 229 12.92 12.92 7.10
CA ALA A 229 14.34 12.97 7.44
C ALA A 229 14.74 11.95 8.52
N ASN A 230 13.78 11.53 9.35
CA ASN A 230 13.96 10.55 10.40
C ASN A 230 13.45 9.14 10.04
N ASN A 231 13.14 8.88 8.77
CA ASN A 231 12.63 7.62 8.25
C ASN A 231 11.37 7.13 8.98
N MET A 232 10.49 8.06 9.36
CA MET A 232 9.20 7.71 9.96
C MET A 232 8.17 7.36 8.88
N ARG A 233 7.32 6.37 9.18
CA ARG A 233 6.21 5.94 8.33
C ARG A 233 5.04 6.93 8.45
N LEU A 234 4.57 7.45 7.32
CA LEU A 234 3.62 8.55 7.27
C LEU A 234 2.18 8.07 7.10
N GLY A 235 1.30 8.64 7.91
CA GLY A 235 -0.14 8.78 7.68
C GLY A 235 -0.55 10.24 7.75
N PHE A 236 -1.77 10.53 7.29
CA PHE A 236 -2.29 11.89 7.28
C PHE A 236 -3.74 11.92 7.75
N TYR A 237 -4.15 13.05 8.33
CA TYR A 237 -5.56 13.28 8.62
C TYR A 237 -6.02 14.67 8.18
N PHE A 238 -7.32 14.79 7.89
CA PHE A 238 -7.99 16.03 7.54
C PHE A 238 -9.17 16.27 8.48
N TYR A 239 -9.18 17.43 9.14
CA TYR A 239 -10.23 17.79 10.09
C TYR A 239 -11.48 18.31 9.38
N ASP A 240 -12.59 17.59 9.57
CA ASP A 240 -13.82 17.73 8.80
C ASP A 240 -14.73 18.84 9.31
N GLN A 241 -15.25 19.65 8.37
CA GLN A 241 -16.37 20.56 8.59
C GLN A 241 -17.29 20.61 7.34
N SER A 242 -17.37 19.49 6.60
CA SER A 242 -18.23 19.35 5.42
C SER A 242 -19.70 19.26 5.84
N ILE A 243 -20.57 19.96 5.13
CA ILE A 243 -22.02 19.91 5.37
C ILE A 243 -22.77 18.99 4.40
N ASN A 244 -22.11 18.54 3.33
CA ASN A 244 -22.62 17.60 2.34
C ASN A 244 -21.49 16.83 1.64
N GLU A 245 -21.84 15.83 0.83
CA GLU A 245 -20.90 14.95 0.14
C GLU A 245 -19.99 15.70 -0.84
N THR A 246 -20.51 16.74 -1.51
CA THR A 246 -19.72 17.56 -2.44
C THR A 246 -18.56 18.25 -1.72
N GLU A 247 -18.82 18.84 -0.55
CA GLU A 247 -17.75 19.45 0.26
C GLU A 247 -16.75 18.42 0.79
N ALA A 248 -17.20 17.21 1.11
CA ALA A 248 -16.34 16.13 1.55
C ALA A 248 -15.43 15.60 0.42
N ILE A 249 -15.93 15.52 -0.81
CA ILE A 249 -15.13 15.20 -2.00
C ILE A 249 -14.07 16.28 -2.24
N GLN A 250 -14.43 17.57 -2.11
CA GLN A 250 -13.46 18.67 -2.20
C GLN A 250 -12.35 18.57 -1.14
N GLN A 251 -12.68 18.16 0.08
CA GLN A 251 -11.68 17.92 1.13
C GLN A 251 -10.75 16.77 0.76
N ALA A 252 -11.29 15.67 0.21
CA ALA A 252 -10.49 14.54 -0.23
C ALA A 252 -9.54 14.93 -1.37
N ASP A 253 -10.06 15.57 -2.44
CA ASP A 253 -9.26 16.04 -3.58
C ASP A 253 -8.15 17.00 -3.14
N TRP A 254 -8.47 17.93 -2.24
CA TRP A 254 -7.48 18.84 -1.69
C TRP A 254 -6.44 18.08 -0.88
N THR A 255 -6.84 17.15 0.00
CA THR A 255 -5.91 16.34 0.80
C THR A 255 -4.98 15.53 -0.10
N ILE A 256 -5.53 14.83 -1.10
CA ILE A 256 -4.76 14.10 -2.13
C ILE A 256 -3.74 15.02 -2.79
N SER A 257 -4.12 16.25 -3.17
CA SER A 257 -3.21 17.20 -3.80
C SER A 257 -2.02 17.58 -2.92
N GLN A 258 -2.18 17.53 -1.59
CA GLN A 258 -1.12 17.81 -0.63
C GLN A 258 -0.20 16.62 -0.38
N ILE A 259 -0.74 15.39 -0.48
CA ILE A 259 -0.05 14.20 -0.01
C ILE A 259 0.47 13.26 -1.10
N LYS A 260 0.01 13.43 -2.35
CA LYS A 260 0.29 12.51 -3.46
C LYS A 260 1.76 12.28 -3.77
N ASP A 261 2.60 13.24 -3.40
CA ASP A 261 4.04 13.21 -3.64
C ASP A 261 4.80 12.68 -2.40
N TYR A 262 4.11 12.18 -1.35
CA TYR A 262 4.71 11.55 -0.18
C TYR A 262 4.54 10.02 -0.18
N PRO A 263 5.45 9.27 0.46
CA PRO A 263 5.30 7.83 0.69
C PRO A 263 4.27 7.56 1.79
N VAL A 264 2.99 7.68 1.44
CA VAL A 264 1.88 7.48 2.38
C VAL A 264 1.75 5.97 2.68
N THR A 265 2.19 5.58 3.87
CA THR A 265 2.21 4.17 4.33
C THR A 265 1.04 3.79 5.22
N TYR A 266 0.38 4.78 5.84
CA TYR A 266 -0.81 4.62 6.69
C TYR A 266 -2.06 5.19 6.01
N PRO A 267 -3.27 4.88 6.50
CA PRO A 267 -4.48 5.48 5.96
C PRO A 267 -4.50 7.01 6.04
N VAL A 268 -5.28 7.58 5.13
CA VAL A 268 -5.64 9.00 5.11
C VAL A 268 -6.98 9.13 5.82
N TYR A 269 -6.95 9.72 7.01
CA TYR A 269 -8.10 9.78 7.89
C TYR A 269 -8.92 11.05 7.66
N ILE A 270 -10.25 10.91 7.61
CA ILE A 270 -11.15 12.02 7.90
C ILE A 270 -11.43 12.04 9.39
N ASP A 271 -11.17 13.19 10.02
CA ASP A 271 -11.37 13.42 11.44
C ASP A 271 -12.72 14.11 11.64
N SER A 272 -13.67 13.38 12.25
CA SER A 272 -15.03 13.85 12.49
C SER A 272 -15.28 14.04 13.99
N GLU A 273 -15.36 15.30 14.40
CA GLU A 273 -15.66 15.71 15.77
C GLU A 273 -16.31 17.09 15.79
N TYR A 274 -16.66 17.57 16.99
CA TYR A 274 -17.20 18.92 17.14
C TYR A 274 -16.15 19.97 16.81
N ALA A 275 -16.56 21.05 16.13
CA ALA A 275 -15.65 22.13 15.77
C ALA A 275 -14.96 22.81 16.97
N ASN A 276 -15.65 22.84 18.11
CA ASN A 276 -15.23 23.47 19.35
C ASN A 276 -16.17 23.06 20.50
N GLN A 277 -15.85 23.45 21.73
CA GLN A 277 -16.64 23.14 22.93
C GLN A 277 -18.07 23.70 22.92
N SER A 278 -18.33 24.75 22.14
CA SER A 278 -19.66 25.37 22.01
C SER A 278 -20.51 24.72 20.89
N HIS A 279 -19.97 23.70 20.21
CA HIS A 279 -20.63 23.00 19.10
C HIS A 279 -21.20 23.95 18.02
N SER A 280 -20.46 25.01 17.72
CA SER A 280 -20.91 26.10 16.85
C SER A 280 -20.39 26.01 15.41
N GLY A 281 -19.80 24.88 15.03
CA GLY A 281 -19.27 24.63 13.70
C GLY A 281 -20.36 24.39 12.67
N ARG A 282 -20.05 24.69 11.42
CA ARG A 282 -20.92 24.41 10.27
C ARG A 282 -21.37 22.95 10.19
N ALA A 283 -20.49 22.01 10.53
CA ALA A 283 -20.81 20.59 10.51
C ALA A 283 -21.41 20.08 11.83
N ASP A 284 -21.54 20.88 12.89
CA ASP A 284 -21.94 20.36 14.20
C ASP A 284 -23.43 19.98 14.24
N ASN A 285 -24.27 20.66 13.45
CA ASN A 285 -25.73 20.48 13.43
C ASN A 285 -26.26 19.59 12.28
N ILE A 286 -25.39 19.00 11.45
CA ILE A 286 -25.83 18.06 10.42
C ILE A 286 -26.28 16.74 11.04
N THR A 287 -27.19 16.04 10.37
CA THR A 287 -27.72 14.76 10.87
C THR A 287 -26.64 13.68 10.87
N LYS A 288 -26.85 12.66 11.73
CA LYS A 288 -26.04 11.43 11.76
C LYS A 288 -25.87 10.79 10.38
N ASP A 289 -26.97 10.72 9.63
CA ASP A 289 -26.98 10.17 8.28
C ASP A 289 -26.15 11.03 7.31
N GLN A 290 -26.32 12.35 7.34
CA GLN A 290 -25.57 13.25 6.47
C GLN A 290 -24.08 13.22 6.78
N ARG A 291 -23.70 13.26 8.06
CA ARG A 291 -22.30 13.13 8.48
C ARG A 291 -21.67 11.82 7.98
N THR A 292 -22.40 10.72 8.08
CA THR A 292 -21.95 9.42 7.59
C THR A 292 -21.77 9.44 6.06
N LYS A 293 -22.71 10.01 5.31
CA LYS A 293 -22.60 10.15 3.84
C LYS A 293 -21.38 10.98 3.44
N ASN A 294 -21.12 12.08 4.13
CA ASN A 294 -19.94 12.92 3.89
C ASN A 294 -18.64 12.12 4.09
N ILE A 295 -18.54 11.37 5.19
CA ILE A 295 -17.38 10.52 5.48
C ILE A 295 -17.20 9.44 4.40
N ILE A 296 -18.29 8.77 4.00
CA ILE A 296 -18.24 7.76 2.92
C ILE A 296 -17.76 8.40 1.62
N ALA A 297 -18.24 9.60 1.27
CA ALA A 297 -17.82 10.31 0.07
C ALA A 297 -16.32 10.68 0.09
N PHE A 298 -15.82 11.22 1.21
CA PHE A 298 -14.39 11.46 1.40
C PHE A 298 -13.57 10.17 1.25
N CYS A 299 -13.94 9.13 1.98
CA CYS A 299 -13.20 7.86 2.02
C CYS A 299 -13.21 7.16 0.66
N SER A 300 -14.33 7.19 -0.06
CA SER A 300 -14.44 6.63 -1.41
C SER A 300 -13.49 7.36 -2.36
N ARG A 301 -13.41 8.69 -2.25
CA ARG A 301 -12.52 9.50 -3.07
C ARG A 301 -11.03 9.26 -2.77
N ILE A 302 -10.66 9.12 -1.49
CA ILE A 302 -9.31 8.71 -1.08
C ILE A 302 -8.95 7.34 -1.68
N LYS A 303 -9.87 6.37 -1.63
CA LYS A 303 -9.69 5.02 -2.19
C LYS A 303 -9.51 5.06 -3.72
N GLU A 304 -10.32 5.84 -4.43
CA GLU A 304 -10.20 6.05 -5.88
C GLU A 304 -8.82 6.60 -6.28
N ALA A 305 -8.21 7.42 -5.43
CA ALA A 305 -6.88 7.97 -5.63
C ALA A 305 -5.74 7.00 -5.27
N GLY A 306 -6.06 5.76 -4.86
CA GLY A 306 -5.08 4.72 -4.56
C GLY A 306 -4.54 4.72 -3.13
N PHE A 307 -5.10 5.55 -2.24
CA PHE A 307 -4.73 5.58 -0.82
C PHE A 307 -5.65 4.69 0.02
N PHE A 308 -5.17 4.27 1.19
CA PHE A 308 -6.03 3.61 2.18
C PHE A 308 -6.93 4.66 2.85
N PRO A 309 -8.27 4.53 2.79
CA PRO A 309 -9.17 5.44 3.49
C PRO A 309 -9.33 5.07 4.96
N GLY A 310 -9.35 6.07 5.83
CA GLY A 310 -9.62 5.89 7.24
C GLY A 310 -10.61 6.90 7.81
N VAL A 311 -11.23 6.54 8.93
CA VAL A 311 -12.12 7.43 9.71
C VAL A 311 -11.58 7.54 11.12
N TYR A 312 -11.37 8.77 11.57
CA TYR A 312 -11.10 9.09 12.96
C TYR A 312 -12.35 9.65 13.64
N ALA A 313 -12.65 9.12 14.83
CA ALA A 313 -13.59 9.71 15.77
C ALA A 313 -13.43 9.10 17.18
N SER A 314 -14.01 9.74 18.19
CA SER A 314 -14.09 9.13 19.53
C SER A 314 -15.04 7.92 19.58
N ASP A 315 -14.81 7.01 20.53
CA ASP A 315 -15.67 5.83 20.79
C ASP A 315 -17.14 6.25 20.93
N ASN A 316 -17.39 7.34 21.66
CA ASN A 316 -18.74 7.89 21.79
C ASN A 316 -19.28 8.44 20.46
N TRP A 317 -18.49 9.20 19.71
CA TRP A 317 -18.90 9.79 18.44
C TRP A 317 -19.29 8.74 17.40
N PHE A 318 -18.55 7.64 17.31
CA PHE A 318 -18.92 6.50 16.46
C PHE A 318 -20.28 5.91 16.83
N LYS A 319 -20.65 5.89 18.11
CA LYS A 319 -21.95 5.36 18.57
C LYS A 319 -23.09 6.35 18.37
N THR A 320 -22.86 7.63 18.66
CA THR A 320 -23.94 8.63 18.76
C THR A 320 -24.11 9.48 17.51
N MET A 321 -23.01 9.79 16.81
CA MET A 321 -23.00 10.77 15.71
C MET A 321 -22.79 10.15 14.32
N LEU A 322 -22.49 8.84 14.25
CA LEU A 322 -22.18 8.14 13.00
C LEU A 322 -22.93 6.81 12.86
N ASN A 323 -23.35 6.47 11.64
CA ASN A 323 -23.86 5.13 11.32
C ASN A 323 -22.68 4.18 11.15
N TYR A 324 -22.08 3.79 12.27
CA TYR A 324 -20.83 3.03 12.32
C TYR A 324 -20.81 1.77 11.46
N SER A 325 -21.93 1.05 11.37
CA SER A 325 -22.05 -0.16 10.53
C SER A 325 -21.70 0.09 9.05
N GLN A 326 -21.94 1.30 8.54
CA GLN A 326 -21.62 1.69 7.16
C GLN A 326 -20.15 2.10 6.97
N LEU A 327 -19.44 2.37 8.08
CA LEU A 327 -18.05 2.83 8.09
C LEU A 327 -17.04 1.70 8.30
N LYS A 328 -17.48 0.50 8.74
CA LYS A 328 -16.61 -0.67 8.98
C LYS A 328 -15.83 -1.14 7.75
N GLN A 329 -16.21 -0.70 6.56
CA GLN A 329 -15.48 -0.95 5.31
C GLN A 329 -14.18 -0.13 5.18
N PHE A 330 -14.02 0.92 5.98
CA PHE A 330 -12.79 1.73 6.06
C PHE A 330 -11.99 1.36 7.30
N ASP A 331 -10.75 1.84 7.37
CA ASP A 331 -9.94 1.68 8.58
C ASP A 331 -10.40 2.66 9.65
N ILE A 332 -10.49 2.18 10.88
CA ILE A 332 -11.04 2.93 12.00
C ILE A 332 -9.92 3.29 12.98
N TRP A 333 -9.72 4.59 13.16
CA TRP A 333 -8.89 5.17 14.21
C TRP A 333 -9.81 5.71 15.31
N CYS A 334 -9.91 4.99 16.42
CA CYS A 334 -10.84 5.30 17.49
C CYS A 334 -10.16 5.96 18.68
N ALA A 335 -10.62 7.13 19.10
CA ALA A 335 -10.17 7.77 20.32
C ALA A 335 -10.96 7.33 21.55
N ARG A 336 -10.24 6.86 22.58
CA ARG A 336 -10.80 6.60 23.91
C ARG A 336 -9.70 6.72 24.96
N TYR A 337 -9.69 7.81 25.70
CA TYR A 337 -8.63 8.05 26.70
C TYR A 337 -8.96 7.28 27.96
N SER A 338 -8.50 6.03 28.01
CA SER A 338 -8.83 5.07 29.06
C SER A 338 -7.81 3.95 29.06
N VAL A 339 -7.72 3.23 30.18
CA VAL A 339 -7.03 1.93 30.22
C VAL A 339 -7.85 0.82 29.55
N ASN A 340 -9.15 1.04 29.37
CA ASN A 340 -10.05 0.10 28.72
C ASN A 340 -10.14 0.38 27.22
N PRO A 341 -10.10 -0.64 26.35
CA PRO A 341 -10.15 -0.48 24.90
C PRO A 341 -11.45 0.17 24.42
N PRO A 342 -11.48 0.73 23.19
CA PRO A 342 -12.71 1.18 22.53
C PRO A 342 -13.77 0.09 22.54
N SER A 343 -15.04 0.51 22.72
CA SER A 343 -16.18 -0.43 22.75
C SER A 343 -16.84 -0.63 21.38
N VAL A 344 -16.40 0.10 20.36
CA VAL A 344 -16.79 -0.15 18.97
C VAL A 344 -16.21 -1.48 18.48
N GLU A 345 -16.94 -2.14 17.58
CA GLU A 345 -16.68 -3.53 17.14
C GLU A 345 -15.34 -3.73 16.41
N LYS A 346 -14.81 -2.68 15.76
CA LYS A 346 -13.62 -2.71 14.91
C LYS A 346 -12.82 -1.41 15.05
N TYR A 347 -11.52 -1.54 15.30
CA TYR A 347 -10.57 -0.42 15.19
C TYR A 347 -9.17 -0.93 14.86
N GLU A 348 -8.51 -0.27 13.93
CA GLU A 348 -7.14 -0.54 13.54
C GLU A 348 -6.14 0.27 14.37
N ILE A 349 -6.57 1.45 14.83
CA ILE A 349 -5.79 2.33 15.69
C ILE A 349 -6.64 2.77 16.89
N TRP A 350 -6.05 2.72 18.08
CA TRP A 350 -6.66 3.27 19.29
C TRP A 350 -5.82 4.44 19.82
N GLN A 351 -6.36 5.66 19.79
CA GLN A 351 -5.78 6.79 20.53
C GLN A 351 -6.14 6.66 22.01
N TYR A 352 -5.17 6.26 22.82
CA TYR A 352 -5.40 5.86 24.21
C TYR A 352 -5.11 6.98 25.22
N GLY A 353 -4.50 8.07 24.79
CA GLY A 353 -4.26 9.26 25.59
C GLY A 353 -3.18 10.15 24.99
N SER A 354 -2.59 10.99 25.83
CA SER A 354 -1.46 11.86 25.48
C SER A 354 -0.31 11.64 26.47
N ALA A 355 0.93 11.70 25.99
CA ALA A 355 2.13 11.45 26.79
C ALA A 355 3.24 12.48 26.54
N ASN A 356 4.06 12.75 27.56
CA ASN A 356 5.29 13.50 27.39
C ASN A 356 6.33 12.63 26.67
N ILE A 357 6.76 13.06 25.49
CA ILE A 357 7.72 12.32 24.66
C ILE A 357 9.01 13.12 24.44
N PRO A 358 10.18 12.45 24.33
CA PRO A 358 11.45 13.14 24.06
C PRO A 358 11.37 14.04 22.84
N GLY A 359 11.74 15.30 23.04
CA GLY A 359 11.73 16.34 22.01
C GLY A 359 10.42 17.12 21.90
N SER A 360 9.37 16.76 22.64
CA SER A 360 8.13 17.56 22.69
C SER A 360 8.09 18.52 23.88
N VAL A 361 7.54 19.71 23.67
CA VAL A 361 7.28 20.71 24.71
C VAL A 361 6.03 20.38 25.55
N ASN A 362 5.00 19.81 24.91
CA ASN A 362 3.71 19.46 25.53
C ASN A 362 3.41 17.97 25.33
N PRO A 363 2.47 17.38 26.09
CA PRO A 363 1.99 16.04 25.79
C PRO A 363 1.53 15.89 24.32
N ILE A 364 1.86 14.75 23.72
CA ILE A 364 1.52 14.39 22.34
C ILE A 364 0.58 13.19 22.38
N ASP A 365 -0.38 13.15 21.47
CA ASP A 365 -1.33 12.05 21.38
C ASP A 365 -0.62 10.76 20.94
N VAL A 366 -0.91 9.68 21.68
CA VAL A 366 -0.28 8.37 21.54
C VAL A 366 -1.32 7.32 21.22
N ASN A 367 -0.93 6.40 20.34
CA ASN A 367 -1.84 5.43 19.79
C ASN A 367 -1.25 4.02 19.76
N HIS A 368 -2.13 3.04 19.93
CA HIS A 368 -1.86 1.63 19.70
C HIS A 368 -2.29 1.23 18.29
N LEU A 369 -1.39 0.59 17.55
CA LEU A 369 -1.64 0.04 16.22
C LEU A 369 -1.99 -1.44 16.31
N TYR A 370 -3.08 -1.87 15.67
CA TYR A 370 -3.54 -3.27 15.66
C TYR A 370 -3.57 -3.91 14.28
N LYS A 371 -3.28 -3.14 13.21
CA LYS A 371 -3.19 -3.63 11.84
C LYS A 371 -1.83 -3.27 11.24
N GLU A 372 -1.20 -4.25 10.61
CA GLU A 372 0.04 -4.03 9.89
C GLU A 372 -0.25 -3.38 8.54
N TYR A 373 0.40 -2.26 8.27
CA TYR A 373 0.28 -1.51 7.03
C TYR A 373 1.53 -1.63 6.16
N CYS A 374 2.69 -1.88 6.77
CA CYS A 374 3.99 -1.97 6.08
C CYS A 374 4.91 -2.97 6.78
N THR A 375 5.46 -3.92 6.04
CA THR A 375 6.48 -4.83 6.57
C THR A 375 7.86 -4.20 6.45
N ASP A 376 8.74 -4.51 7.40
CA ASP A 376 10.14 -4.08 7.33
C ASP A 376 10.96 -4.96 6.37
N PRO A 377 11.97 -4.39 5.68
CA PRO A 377 12.30 -2.97 5.68
C PRO A 377 11.27 -2.15 4.90
N LEU A 378 11.08 -0.90 5.33
CA LEU A 378 10.29 0.10 4.61
C LEU A 378 10.52 -0.05 3.10
N PRO A 379 9.45 -0.22 2.27
CA PRO A 379 9.63 -0.15 0.84
C PRO A 379 10.32 1.18 0.50
N PRO A 380 11.29 1.20 -0.44
CA PRO A 380 12.02 2.42 -0.77
C PRO A 380 11.01 3.52 -1.03
N SER A 381 11.17 4.60 -0.28
CA SER A 381 10.11 5.56 0.00
C SER A 381 9.80 6.50 -1.17
N HIS A 382 10.00 6.06 -2.43
CA HIS A 382 9.56 6.60 -3.73
C HIS A 382 10.03 5.63 -4.85
N PRO A 383 9.49 5.69 -6.09
CA PRO A 383 10.31 5.32 -7.25
C PRO A 383 11.63 6.09 -7.14
N ALA A 384 12.78 5.42 -7.32
CA ALA A 384 14.08 6.06 -7.17
C ALA A 384 14.08 7.45 -7.86
N PRO A 385 14.52 8.53 -7.18
CA PRO A 385 14.48 9.87 -7.75
C PRO A 385 15.11 9.80 -9.14
N LEU A 386 14.42 10.36 -10.15
CA LEU A 386 15.01 10.46 -11.47
C LEU A 386 16.37 11.14 -11.33
N LEU A 387 17.40 10.46 -11.83
CA LEU A 387 18.78 10.93 -11.75
C LEU A 387 19.06 11.72 -13.02
N TRP A 388 19.25 13.03 -12.84
CA TRP A 388 19.27 13.99 -13.94
C TRP A 388 20.64 14.15 -14.59
N ASN A 389 21.69 13.57 -14.02
CA ASN A 389 23.06 13.81 -14.45
C ASN A 389 23.83 12.50 -14.62
N GLU A 390 24.53 12.35 -15.74
CA GLU A 390 25.26 11.14 -16.10
C GLU A 390 26.78 11.37 -16.02
N ILE A 391 27.49 10.39 -15.48
CA ILE A 391 28.95 10.39 -15.42
C ILE A 391 29.52 10.06 -16.80
N THR A 392 30.43 10.90 -17.29
CA THR A 392 31.03 10.74 -18.63
C THR A 392 32.41 10.09 -18.60
N ALA A 393 33.10 10.13 -17.45
CA ALA A 393 34.43 9.53 -17.28
C ALA A 393 34.35 8.02 -17.08
N SER A 394 35.29 7.27 -17.66
CA SER A 394 35.39 5.80 -17.46
C SER A 394 35.50 5.41 -15.99
N THR A 395 36.15 6.25 -15.18
CA THR A 395 36.20 6.14 -13.73
C THR A 395 36.31 7.52 -13.12
N LEU A 396 35.44 7.82 -12.15
CA LEU A 396 35.37 9.07 -11.42
C LEU A 396 35.50 8.80 -9.93
N ASN A 397 36.48 9.43 -9.28
CA ASN A 397 36.64 9.35 -7.83
C ASN A 397 35.58 10.20 -7.13
N ILE A 398 34.87 9.58 -6.19
CA ILE A 398 33.94 10.23 -5.29
C ILE A 398 34.63 10.47 -3.96
N ARG A 399 34.54 11.70 -3.44
CA ARG A 399 35.37 12.19 -2.34
C ARG A 399 34.54 12.74 -1.19
N ASN A 400 35.17 12.82 -0.02
CA ASN A 400 34.55 13.38 1.18
C ASN A 400 34.59 14.92 1.28
N ALA A 401 35.13 15.60 0.27
CA ALA A 401 35.29 17.05 0.21
C ALA A 401 35.42 17.51 -1.25
N PRO A 402 35.07 18.76 -1.58
CA PRO A 402 35.17 19.34 -2.93
C PRO A 402 36.63 19.70 -3.29
N SER A 403 37.53 18.72 -3.23
CA SER A 403 38.96 18.91 -3.48
C SER A 403 39.61 17.62 -3.98
N THR A 404 40.61 17.73 -4.86
CA THR A 404 41.43 16.60 -5.31
C THR A 404 42.29 16.01 -4.18
N SER A 405 42.49 16.77 -3.09
CA SER A 405 43.14 16.30 -1.87
C SER A 405 42.17 15.62 -0.89
N GLY A 406 40.86 15.68 -1.14
CA GLY A 406 39.85 15.00 -0.32
C GLY A 406 40.00 13.48 -0.38
N LYS A 407 39.67 12.78 0.70
CA LYS A 407 39.73 11.31 0.76
C LYS A 407 38.78 10.71 -0.28
N ILE A 408 39.27 9.75 -1.06
CA ILE A 408 38.44 8.96 -1.97
C ILE A 408 37.57 8.03 -1.10
N LEU A 409 36.26 8.16 -1.23
CA LEU A 409 35.27 7.30 -0.58
C LEU A 409 35.05 6.04 -1.41
N TYR A 410 34.76 6.23 -2.70
CA TYR A 410 34.53 5.17 -3.68
C TYR A 410 34.69 5.73 -5.11
N GLN A 411 34.44 4.89 -6.11
CA GLN A 411 34.51 5.26 -7.52
C GLN A 411 33.18 4.99 -8.22
N MET A 412 32.86 5.79 -9.22
CA MET A 412 31.74 5.60 -10.14
C MET A 412 32.24 5.59 -11.58
N HIS A 413 31.45 5.05 -12.50
CA HIS A 413 31.84 4.75 -13.87
C HIS A 413 30.97 5.47 -14.90
N LYS A 414 31.41 5.43 -16.16
CA LYS A 414 30.69 6.04 -17.27
C LYS A 414 29.30 5.43 -17.38
N GLY A 415 28.28 6.29 -17.50
CA GLY A 415 26.87 5.90 -17.58
C GLY A 415 26.16 5.82 -16.23
N ASP A 416 26.90 5.82 -15.12
CA ASP A 416 26.28 5.96 -13.79
C ASP A 416 25.62 7.33 -13.69
N LYS A 417 24.49 7.39 -12.98
CA LYS A 417 23.72 8.63 -12.83
C LYS A 417 23.70 9.12 -11.39
N VAL A 418 23.58 10.43 -11.22
CA VAL A 418 23.54 11.12 -9.93
C VAL A 418 22.61 12.34 -9.99
N ASN A 419 22.21 12.81 -8.81
CA ASN A 419 21.63 14.14 -8.62
C ASN A 419 22.66 15.06 -7.98
N ILE A 420 22.58 16.35 -8.28
CA ILE A 420 23.49 17.37 -7.75
C ILE A 420 22.69 18.30 -6.83
N TYR A 421 23.00 18.26 -5.53
CA TYR A 421 22.33 19.06 -4.49
C TYR A 421 23.01 20.40 -4.23
N LEU A 422 24.29 20.51 -4.60
CA LEU A 422 25.05 21.74 -4.54
C LEU A 422 26.14 21.71 -5.62
N LEU A 423 26.27 22.80 -6.37
CA LEU A 423 27.35 23.01 -7.34
C LEU A 423 28.15 24.24 -6.95
N GLN A 424 29.44 24.07 -6.68
CA GLN A 424 30.35 25.16 -6.34
C GLN A 424 31.74 24.91 -6.89
N ASN A 425 32.36 25.91 -7.51
CA ASN A 425 33.74 25.84 -8.01
C ASN A 425 34.05 24.55 -8.80
N ASN A 426 33.11 24.13 -9.67
CA ASN A 426 33.20 22.92 -10.48
C ASN A 426 33.18 21.58 -9.69
N TRP A 427 32.72 21.60 -8.44
CA TRP A 427 32.46 20.42 -7.61
C TRP A 427 30.96 20.25 -7.35
N CYS A 428 30.48 19.02 -7.54
CA CYS A 428 29.11 18.58 -7.32
C CYS A 428 28.99 17.83 -6.00
N LYS A 429 28.15 18.30 -5.07
CA LYS A 429 27.69 17.51 -3.91
C LYS A 429 26.54 16.61 -4.37
N ILE A 430 26.73 15.29 -4.29
CA ILE A 430 25.78 14.29 -4.82
C ILE A 430 24.97 13.57 -3.74
N SER A 431 25.12 14.00 -2.48
CA SER A 431 24.24 13.63 -1.37
C SER A 431 23.63 14.89 -0.76
N SER A 432 22.35 14.82 -0.39
CA SER A 432 21.64 15.91 0.28
C SER A 432 22.07 16.08 1.74
N THR A 433 22.57 15.01 2.36
CA THR A 433 22.95 14.96 3.78
C THR A 433 24.46 14.91 3.96
N ASP A 434 25.12 14.01 3.24
CA ASP A 434 26.51 13.66 3.47
C ASP A 434 27.45 14.47 2.57
N GLU A 435 28.68 14.67 3.03
CA GLU A 435 29.74 15.33 2.28
C GLU A 435 30.32 14.39 1.20
N ILE A 436 29.52 14.11 0.16
CA ILE A 436 29.88 13.24 -0.96
C ILE A 436 29.99 14.09 -2.22
N TRP A 437 31.21 14.16 -2.77
CA TRP A 437 31.59 15.12 -3.79
C TRP A 437 32.21 14.49 -5.02
N CYS A 438 31.89 15.04 -6.19
CA CYS A 438 32.48 14.73 -7.49
C CYS A 438 32.94 15.99 -8.23
N SER A 439 33.74 15.82 -9.28
CA SER A 439 34.07 16.92 -10.19
C SER A 439 32.99 17.04 -11.27
N TYR A 440 32.39 18.22 -11.38
CA TYR A 440 31.32 18.53 -12.34
C TYR A 440 31.81 18.47 -13.79
N LYS A 441 33.12 18.62 -14.02
CA LYS A 441 33.75 18.44 -15.34
C LYS A 441 33.41 17.11 -16.01
N TYR A 442 33.12 16.08 -15.21
CA TYR A 442 32.85 14.71 -15.69
C TYR A 442 31.38 14.35 -15.61
N ILE A 443 30.50 15.36 -15.59
CA ILE A 443 29.06 15.20 -15.51
C ILE A 443 28.41 15.79 -16.76
N HIS A 444 27.46 15.07 -17.34
CA HIS A 444 26.54 15.56 -18.36
C HIS A 444 25.14 15.66 -17.76
N SER A 445 24.63 16.88 -17.59
CA SER A 445 23.29 17.12 -17.06
C SER A 445 22.23 17.03 -18.15
N SER A 446 21.06 16.53 -17.78
CA SER A 446 19.85 16.64 -18.60
C SER A 446 19.47 18.11 -18.75
N GLN A 447 18.88 18.46 -19.89
CA GLN A 447 18.51 19.84 -20.21
C GLN A 447 17.00 20.00 -20.24
N GLY A 448 16.54 21.22 -19.97
CA GLY A 448 15.17 21.64 -20.19
C GLY A 448 15.12 23.08 -20.66
N ALA A 449 14.06 23.45 -21.38
CA ALA A 449 13.86 24.80 -21.91
C ALA A 449 12.71 25.52 -21.17
N VAL A 450 12.91 26.80 -20.89
CA VAL A 450 11.85 27.64 -20.32
C VAL A 450 10.69 27.77 -21.31
N SER A 451 9.49 27.47 -20.83
CA SER A 451 8.25 27.47 -21.62
C SER A 451 7.09 28.01 -20.79
N ASN A 452 5.94 28.28 -21.43
CA ASN A 452 4.70 28.74 -20.80
C ASN A 452 4.79 30.08 -20.03
N CYS A 453 5.91 30.80 -20.14
CA CYS A 453 6.08 32.16 -19.60
C CYS A 453 7.18 32.90 -20.37
N SER A 454 7.07 34.23 -20.47
CA SER A 454 8.10 35.09 -21.07
C SER A 454 9.30 35.34 -20.15
N LYS A 455 9.06 35.31 -18.84
CA LYS A 455 10.06 35.45 -17.78
C LYS A 455 9.78 34.46 -16.66
N LEU A 456 10.81 33.73 -16.22
CA LEU A 456 10.74 32.76 -15.13
C LEU A 456 11.67 33.19 -14.00
N ASN A 457 11.12 33.35 -12.80
CA ASN A 457 11.91 33.67 -11.62
C ASN A 457 12.67 32.44 -11.14
N CYS A 458 13.99 32.55 -11.04
CA CYS A 458 14.86 31.59 -10.36
C CYS A 458 15.11 32.06 -8.92
N ARG A 459 15.14 31.13 -7.97
CA ARG A 459 15.10 31.42 -6.51
C ARG A 459 16.17 30.64 -5.76
N ARG A 460 16.50 31.07 -4.54
CA ARG A 460 17.46 30.34 -3.67
C ARG A 460 16.86 29.12 -2.99
N THR A 461 15.54 29.10 -2.80
CA THR A 461 14.80 28.02 -2.17
C THR A 461 13.63 27.59 -3.07
N PRO A 462 13.16 26.34 -2.97
CA PRO A 462 12.11 25.78 -3.84
C PRO A 462 10.68 26.25 -3.44
N VAL A 463 10.54 27.52 -3.06
CA VAL A 463 9.27 28.13 -2.68
C VAL A 463 9.10 29.49 -3.34
N SER A 464 7.86 29.92 -3.54
CA SER A 464 7.56 31.27 -4.02
C SER A 464 8.11 32.32 -3.04
N GLY A 465 8.89 33.29 -3.54
CA GLY A 465 9.54 34.29 -2.71
C GLY A 465 10.24 35.39 -3.51
N GLN A 466 11.41 35.84 -3.05
CA GLN A 466 12.28 36.76 -3.81
C GLN A 466 12.97 36.02 -4.97
N ALA A 467 13.13 36.69 -6.12
CA ALA A 467 13.90 36.16 -7.23
C ALA A 467 15.38 36.48 -7.05
N ASP A 468 16.25 35.50 -7.31
CA ASP A 468 17.71 35.66 -7.32
C ASP A 468 18.19 36.09 -8.72
N PHE A 469 17.63 35.47 -9.76
CA PHE A 469 17.78 35.90 -11.15
C PHE A 469 16.58 35.47 -12.00
N ILE A 470 16.52 35.92 -13.25
CA ILE A 470 15.39 35.69 -14.16
C ILE A 470 15.89 34.97 -15.41
N LEU A 471 15.15 33.95 -15.84
CA LEU A 471 15.30 33.29 -17.13
C LEU A 471 14.26 33.83 -18.13
N SER A 472 14.59 33.82 -19.41
CA SER A 472 13.70 34.17 -20.51
C SER A 472 13.11 32.92 -21.16
N VAL A 473 12.01 33.08 -21.90
CA VAL A 473 11.46 32.00 -22.72
C VAL A 473 12.53 31.41 -23.64
N ASN A 474 12.53 30.09 -23.79
CA ASN A 474 13.51 29.29 -24.55
C ASN A 474 14.93 29.25 -23.98
N ASP A 475 15.22 29.91 -22.86
CA ASP A 475 16.49 29.67 -22.17
C ASP A 475 16.60 28.18 -21.82
N THR A 476 17.73 27.58 -22.19
CA THR A 476 18.03 26.18 -21.89
C THR A 476 18.83 26.11 -20.60
N VAL A 477 18.37 25.28 -19.67
CA VAL A 477 18.98 25.10 -18.35
C VAL A 477 19.41 23.66 -18.15
N ASN A 478 20.48 23.46 -17.38
CA ASN A 478 20.88 22.14 -16.90
C ASN A 478 20.08 21.81 -15.64
N ILE A 479 19.46 20.63 -15.61
CA ILE A 479 18.67 20.16 -14.46
C ILE A 479 19.60 19.37 -13.55
N LEU A 480 19.85 19.91 -12.35
CA LEU A 480 20.78 19.34 -11.38
C LEU A 480 20.09 18.33 -10.47
N HIS A 481 18.88 18.64 -9.98
CA HIS A 481 17.97 17.68 -9.35
C HIS A 481 16.54 18.21 -9.35
N GLN A 482 15.57 17.33 -9.10
CA GLN A 482 14.19 17.71 -8.81
C GLN A 482 13.92 17.55 -7.33
N ASP A 483 13.48 18.62 -6.68
CA ASP A 483 12.95 18.55 -5.31
C ASP A 483 11.60 17.83 -5.38
N LEU A 484 11.55 16.64 -4.77
CA LEU A 484 10.39 15.76 -4.85
C LEU A 484 9.18 16.29 -4.05
N LEU A 485 9.41 17.18 -3.09
CA LEU A 485 8.36 17.71 -2.21
C LEU A 485 7.58 18.85 -2.88
N THR A 486 8.32 19.72 -3.57
CA THR A 486 7.78 20.93 -4.18
C THR A 486 7.57 20.78 -5.68
N ASN A 487 8.18 19.77 -6.30
CA ASN A 487 8.33 19.60 -7.74
C ASN A 487 9.13 20.73 -8.42
N TRP A 488 9.98 21.44 -7.69
CA TRP A 488 10.87 22.44 -8.30
C TRP A 488 12.14 21.77 -8.83
N PHE A 489 12.65 22.26 -9.96
CA PHE A 489 13.97 21.90 -10.44
C PHE A 489 15.01 22.82 -9.81
N TYR A 490 16.04 22.23 -9.21
CA TYR A 490 17.30 22.92 -9.00
C TYR A 490 18.08 22.86 -10.30
N ILE A 491 18.45 24.02 -10.82
CA ILE A 491 19.04 24.17 -12.15
C ILE A 491 20.39 24.89 -12.09
N GLU A 492 21.15 24.74 -13.18
CA GLU A 492 22.30 25.57 -13.49
C GLU A 492 22.07 26.30 -14.83
N PHE A 493 22.41 27.58 -14.84
CA PHE A 493 22.33 28.46 -16.01
C PHE A 493 23.46 29.49 -15.99
N HIS A 494 24.37 29.41 -16.97
CA HIS A 494 25.50 30.33 -17.14
C HIS A 494 26.32 30.57 -15.85
N GLY A 495 26.60 29.50 -15.11
CA GLY A 495 27.38 29.51 -13.87
C GLY A 495 26.59 29.90 -12.62
N LYS A 496 25.28 30.17 -12.74
CA LYS A 496 24.38 30.44 -11.61
C LYS A 496 23.51 29.23 -11.33
N THR A 497 23.17 29.02 -10.07
CA THR A 497 22.26 27.95 -9.65
C THR A 497 21.08 28.49 -8.89
N GLY A 498 19.96 27.78 -8.95
CA GLY A 498 18.77 28.12 -8.20
C GLY A 498 17.59 27.22 -8.55
N TYR A 499 16.47 27.49 -7.91
CA TYR A 499 15.24 26.72 -8.04
C TYR A 499 14.25 27.42 -8.98
N VAL A 500 13.65 26.64 -9.86
CA VAL A 500 12.53 27.04 -10.72
C VAL A 500 11.39 26.02 -10.63
N SER A 501 10.15 26.48 -10.75
CA SER A 501 8.99 25.57 -10.79
C SER A 501 9.01 24.74 -12.08
N ASN A 502 8.88 23.41 -11.98
CA ASN A 502 8.92 22.51 -13.14
C ASN A 502 7.83 22.80 -14.19
N LYS A 503 6.72 23.44 -13.79
CA LYS A 503 5.59 23.80 -14.67
C LYS A 503 6.00 24.68 -15.85
N TYR A 504 7.13 25.36 -15.74
CA TYR A 504 7.66 26.29 -16.74
C TYR A 504 8.90 25.75 -17.44
N ILE A 505 9.27 24.49 -17.23
CA ILE A 505 10.40 23.84 -17.89
C ILE A 505 9.88 22.68 -18.73
N LYS A 506 10.16 22.73 -20.03
CA LYS A 506 9.90 21.63 -20.97
C LYS A 506 11.17 20.80 -21.12
N LEU A 507 11.07 19.52 -20.81
CA LEU A 507 12.16 18.54 -20.99
C LEU A 507 12.36 18.17 -22.45
#